data_AF-A0A1V2C4L9-F1
#
_entry.id   AF-A0A1V2C4L9-F1
#
_cell.length_a   1.000
_cell.length_b   1.000
_cell.length_c   1.000
_cell.angle_alpha   90.00
_cell.angle_beta   90.00
_cell.angle_gamma   90.00
#
_symmetry.space_group_name_H-M   'P 1'
#
loop_
_entity.id
_entity.type
_entity.pdbx_description
1 polymer ?
#
loop_
_entity_poly.entity_id
_entity_poly.type
_entity_poly.pdbx_seq_one_letter_code
_entity_poly.pdbx_strand_id
1 'polypeptide(L)'
;MTSTQIQSIGNFLAYYKRDLNYIRKFQEFKKKPDNASEYIKKDIGSFYSFLIEFRVVRNFTSGSTDKLLDETLSWVNSKEANNVDLFAEKLAQTNLTRGNITTSMASKILFLNNPWEIIPMDRLARKTLKQKENKYSIYNNNLLEFRRNNEPAFENCLEFIRPLITLIHSDFNDLSELEVICKNRIVDKLLWTMGNNNIF
;
A
#
# COMPACT_ATOMS: atom_id res chain seq x y z
N MET A 1 2.02 -21.45 -15.87
CA MET A 1 1.46 -20.40 -14.98
C MET A 1 0.12 -20.89 -14.45
N THR A 2 -0.15 -20.73 -13.15
CA THR A 2 -1.40 -21.18 -12.50
C THR A 2 -2.53 -20.16 -12.66
N SER A 3 -3.79 -20.56 -12.46
CA SER A 3 -4.94 -19.64 -12.48
C SER A 3 -4.78 -18.48 -11.48
N THR A 4 -4.26 -18.76 -10.28
CA THR A 4 -3.94 -17.75 -9.27
C THR A 4 -2.90 -16.75 -9.78
N GLN A 5 -1.84 -17.21 -10.45
CA GLN A 5 -0.84 -16.31 -11.02
C GLN A 5 -1.43 -15.41 -12.12
N ILE A 6 -2.24 -15.98 -13.02
CA ILE A 6 -2.91 -15.23 -14.10
C ILE A 6 -3.82 -14.14 -13.52
N GLN A 7 -4.66 -14.47 -12.53
CA GLN A 7 -5.52 -13.50 -11.86
C GLN A 7 -4.72 -12.42 -11.13
N SER A 8 -3.61 -12.79 -10.49
CA SER A 8 -2.72 -11.84 -9.80
C SER A 8 -2.08 -10.87 -10.78
N ILE A 9 -1.67 -11.34 -11.95
CA ILE A 9 -1.18 -10.51 -13.05
C ILE A 9 -2.27 -9.56 -13.54
N GLY A 10 -3.49 -10.06 -13.77
CA GLY A 10 -4.62 -9.23 -14.19
C GLY A 10 -4.90 -8.11 -13.19
N ASN A 11 -4.93 -8.44 -11.90
CA ASN A 11 -5.04 -7.45 -10.83
C ASN A 11 -3.84 -6.48 -10.85
N PHE A 12 -2.61 -6.97 -10.99
CA PHE A 12 -1.44 -6.10 -11.05
C PHE A 12 -1.55 -5.08 -12.19
N LEU A 13 -1.82 -5.53 -13.41
CA LEU A 13 -1.93 -4.66 -14.58
C LEU A 13 -3.07 -3.64 -14.45
N ALA A 14 -4.16 -3.99 -13.78
CA ALA A 14 -5.29 -3.09 -13.54
C ALA A 14 -4.97 -1.94 -12.57
N TYR A 15 -4.08 -2.15 -11.59
CA TYR A 15 -3.83 -1.21 -10.49
C TYR A 15 -2.45 -0.56 -10.53
N TYR A 16 -1.43 -1.19 -11.09
CA TYR A 16 -0.02 -0.81 -10.87
C TYR A 16 0.31 0.62 -11.30
N LYS A 17 -0.09 1.04 -12.50
CA LYS A 17 0.11 2.42 -12.97
C LYS A 17 -0.52 3.45 -12.03
N ARG A 18 -1.68 3.14 -11.47
CA ARG A 18 -2.39 4.03 -10.54
C ARG A 18 -1.73 4.05 -9.17
N ASP A 19 -1.26 2.90 -8.67
CA ASP A 19 -0.47 2.81 -7.45
C ASP A 19 0.79 3.68 -7.54
N LEU A 20 1.52 3.62 -8.67
CA LEU A 20 2.68 4.48 -8.93
C LEU A 20 2.30 5.97 -8.95
N ASN A 21 1.15 6.33 -9.52
CA ASN A 21 0.69 7.70 -9.52
C ASN A 21 0.39 8.22 -8.11
N TYR A 22 -0.21 7.40 -7.23
CA TYR A 22 -0.40 7.77 -5.83
C TYR A 22 0.92 7.96 -5.09
N ILE A 23 1.88 7.05 -5.28
CA ILE A 23 3.23 7.16 -4.71
C ILE A 23 3.88 8.47 -5.19
N ARG A 24 3.94 8.71 -6.50
CA ARG A 24 4.54 9.92 -7.07
C ARG A 24 3.91 11.18 -6.51
N LYS A 25 2.58 11.27 -6.51
CA LYS A 25 1.87 12.45 -5.99
C LYS A 25 2.13 12.69 -4.51
N PHE A 26 2.23 11.63 -3.70
CA PHE A 26 2.60 11.75 -2.29
C PHE A 26 4.04 12.24 -2.11
N GLN A 27 4.99 11.72 -2.89
CA GLN A 27 6.39 12.15 -2.83
C GLN A 27 6.58 13.60 -3.34
N GLU A 28 5.85 14.01 -4.38
CA GLU A 28 5.76 15.40 -4.84
C GLU A 28 5.23 16.31 -3.73
N PHE A 29 4.13 15.92 -3.10
CA PHE A 29 3.50 16.66 -2.01
C PHE A 29 4.44 16.83 -0.81
N LYS A 30 5.16 15.79 -0.40
CA LYS A 30 6.17 15.88 0.68
C LYS A 30 7.23 16.96 0.41
N LYS A 31 7.59 17.18 -0.86
CA LYS A 31 8.57 18.20 -1.26
C LYS A 31 7.96 19.61 -1.31
N LYS A 32 6.64 19.73 -1.51
CA LYS A 32 5.90 20.99 -1.63
C LYS A 32 4.55 20.91 -0.89
N PRO A 33 4.54 20.96 0.45
CA PRO A 33 3.34 20.76 1.25
C PRO A 33 2.29 21.88 1.11
N ASP A 34 2.68 23.04 0.59
CA ASP A 34 1.84 24.24 0.46
C ASP A 34 0.56 24.01 -0.38
N ASN A 35 0.52 22.93 -1.16
CA ASN A 35 -0.63 22.56 -1.99
C ASN A 35 -1.56 21.50 -1.35
N ALA A 36 -1.62 21.44 -0.01
CA ALA A 36 -2.47 20.49 0.71
C ALA A 36 -3.95 20.58 0.27
N SER A 37 -4.45 21.80 0.03
CA SER A 37 -5.85 22.04 -0.35
C SER A 37 -6.25 21.42 -1.70
N GLU A 38 -5.33 21.27 -2.65
CA GLU A 38 -5.59 20.53 -3.89
C GLU A 38 -5.39 19.02 -3.69
N TYR A 39 -4.40 18.63 -2.89
CA TYR A 39 -4.08 17.21 -2.67
C TYR A 39 -5.18 16.43 -1.93
N ILE A 40 -6.08 17.12 -1.23
CA ILE A 40 -7.27 16.55 -0.56
C ILE A 40 -8.55 16.59 -1.41
N LYS A 41 -8.52 17.20 -2.61
CA LYS A 41 -9.69 17.22 -3.52
C LYS A 41 -9.89 15.85 -4.18
N LYS A 42 -11.06 15.62 -4.77
CA LYS A 42 -11.41 14.34 -5.42
C LYS A 42 -10.79 14.18 -6.83
N ASP A 43 -9.58 14.67 -7.01
CA ASP A 43 -8.86 14.59 -8.29
C ASP A 43 -8.05 13.29 -8.38
N ILE A 44 -7.71 12.84 -9.60
CA ILE A 44 -6.97 11.61 -9.82
C ILE A 44 -5.57 11.71 -9.19
N GLY A 45 -5.20 10.74 -8.35
CA GLY A 45 -3.89 10.71 -7.69
C GLY A 45 -3.81 11.51 -6.38
N SER A 46 -4.88 12.23 -6.03
CA SER A 46 -5.01 12.92 -4.74
C SER A 46 -4.99 11.95 -3.55
N PHE A 47 -4.66 12.47 -2.37
CA PHE A 47 -4.78 11.71 -1.13
C PHE A 47 -6.21 11.24 -0.91
N TYR A 48 -7.21 12.08 -1.20
CA TYR A 48 -8.61 11.71 -1.00
C TYR A 48 -9.06 10.58 -1.94
N SER A 49 -8.69 10.62 -3.23
CA SER A 49 -8.99 9.52 -4.16
C SER A 49 -8.29 8.22 -3.75
N PHE A 50 -7.05 8.29 -3.25
CA PHE A 50 -6.36 7.16 -2.64
C PHE A 50 -7.14 6.58 -1.46
N LEU A 51 -7.59 7.43 -0.52
CA LEU A 51 -8.32 6.98 0.67
C LEU A 51 -9.63 6.27 0.32
N ILE A 52 -10.32 6.72 -0.74
CA ILE A 52 -11.54 6.06 -1.24
C ILE A 52 -11.18 4.70 -1.82
N GLU A 53 -10.23 4.65 -2.75
CA GLU A 53 -9.91 3.46 -3.52
C GLU A 53 -9.37 2.33 -2.64
N PHE A 54 -8.48 2.67 -1.69
CA PHE A 54 -7.92 1.73 -0.73
C PHE A 54 -8.87 1.42 0.45
N ARG A 55 -10.11 1.94 0.38
CA ARG A 55 -11.17 1.78 1.38
C ARG A 55 -10.73 2.20 2.78
N VAL A 56 -9.97 3.28 2.87
CA VAL A 56 -9.46 3.88 4.11
C VAL A 56 -10.50 4.81 4.72
N VAL A 57 -11.30 5.52 3.90
CA VAL A 57 -12.33 6.50 4.32
C VAL A 57 -13.29 6.00 5.41
N ARG A 58 -13.54 4.69 5.47
CA ARG A 58 -14.44 4.09 6.47
C ARG A 58 -13.84 3.95 7.88
N ASN A 59 -12.52 4.15 8.02
CA ASN A 59 -11.79 3.86 9.26
C ASN A 59 -11.52 5.12 10.10
N PHE A 60 -11.84 6.31 9.60
CA PHE A 60 -11.64 7.56 10.32
C PHE A 60 -12.88 8.45 10.27
N THR A 61 -12.90 9.50 11.10
CA THR A 61 -14.02 10.43 11.20
C THR A 61 -14.25 11.20 9.90
N SER A 62 -15.52 11.29 9.46
CA SER A 62 -15.88 12.02 8.25
C SER A 62 -15.41 13.48 8.33
N GLY A 63 -14.95 14.03 7.21
CA GLY A 63 -14.40 15.38 7.14
C GLY A 63 -13.03 15.56 7.82
N SER A 64 -12.38 14.47 8.28
CA SER A 64 -11.06 14.55 8.93
C SER A 64 -9.90 14.19 7.99
N THR A 65 -10.07 14.34 6.66
CA THR A 65 -9.02 14.05 5.67
C THR A 65 -7.81 14.95 5.87
N ASP A 66 -8.02 16.24 6.13
CA ASP A 66 -6.96 17.24 6.30
C ASP A 66 -6.12 16.91 7.53
N LYS A 67 -6.80 16.68 8.67
CA LYS A 67 -6.16 16.25 9.91
C LYS A 67 -5.41 14.93 9.73
N LEU A 68 -5.94 13.96 8.97
CA LEU A 68 -5.23 12.72 8.68
C LEU A 68 -3.97 12.97 7.84
N LEU A 69 -4.05 13.86 6.86
CA LEU A 69 -2.91 14.25 6.03
C LEU A 69 -1.82 14.93 6.87
N ASP A 70 -2.21 15.85 7.76
CA ASP A 70 -1.30 16.56 8.68
C ASP A 70 -0.60 15.58 9.63
N GLU A 71 -1.36 14.66 10.25
CA GLU A 71 -0.79 13.63 11.12
C GLU A 71 0.15 12.69 10.36
N THR A 72 -0.17 12.39 9.10
CA THR A 72 0.68 11.59 8.21
C THR A 72 1.98 12.32 7.90
N LEU A 73 1.91 13.60 7.51
CA LEU A 73 3.09 14.42 7.24
C LEU A 73 3.99 14.56 8.46
N SER A 74 3.40 14.84 9.62
CA SER A 74 4.13 14.87 10.89
C SER A 74 4.84 13.54 11.17
N TRP A 75 4.17 12.42 10.89
CA TRP A 75 4.72 11.08 11.13
C TRP A 75 5.88 10.74 10.19
N VAL A 76 5.72 10.94 8.89
CA VAL A 76 6.73 10.52 7.88
C VAL A 76 8.01 11.35 7.95
N ASN A 77 7.99 12.48 8.66
CA ASN A 77 9.16 13.31 8.96
C ASN A 77 9.79 12.99 10.33
N SER A 78 9.28 12.00 11.06
CA SER A 78 9.82 11.55 12.35
C SER A 78 10.86 10.44 12.20
N LYS A 79 11.54 10.08 13.29
CA LYS A 79 12.50 8.96 13.32
C LYS A 79 11.84 7.59 13.11
N GLU A 80 10.54 7.48 13.37
CA GLU A 80 9.75 6.25 13.28
C GLU A 80 8.91 6.20 12.00
N ALA A 81 9.30 6.94 10.95
CA ALA A 81 8.51 7.18 9.73
C ALA A 81 7.95 5.91 9.06
N ASN A 82 8.62 4.76 9.24
CA ASN A 82 8.25 3.47 8.64
C ASN A 82 7.56 2.51 9.63
N ASN A 83 7.41 2.89 10.90
CA ASN A 83 6.84 2.03 11.93
C ASN A 83 5.30 2.07 11.88
N VAL A 84 4.73 1.12 11.15
CA VAL A 84 3.28 1.01 10.92
C VAL A 84 2.49 0.80 12.22
N ASP A 85 3.01 -0.01 13.14
CA ASP A 85 2.31 -0.34 14.39
C ASP A 85 2.22 0.91 15.29
N LEU A 86 3.32 1.63 15.49
CA LEU A 86 3.30 2.88 16.27
C LEU A 86 2.46 3.97 15.60
N PHE A 87 2.45 4.04 14.27
CA PHE A 87 1.60 5.00 13.57
C PHE A 87 0.11 4.71 13.80
N ALA A 88 -0.28 3.44 13.76
CA ALA A 88 -1.66 3.01 14.03
C ALA A 88 -2.10 3.36 15.47
N GLU A 89 -1.20 3.21 16.44
CA GLU A 89 -1.42 3.61 17.83
C GLU A 89 -1.56 5.13 17.98
N LYS A 90 -0.68 5.91 17.33
CA LYS A 90 -0.77 7.37 17.32
C LYS A 90 -2.11 7.84 16.75
N LEU A 91 -2.54 7.30 15.61
CA LEU A 91 -3.83 7.65 15.01
C LEU A 91 -5.01 7.34 15.93
N ALA A 92 -4.94 6.25 16.69
CA ALA A 92 -5.95 5.93 17.71
C ALA A 92 -6.00 6.98 18.83
N GLN A 93 -4.85 7.44 19.31
CA GLN A 93 -4.73 8.46 20.36
C GLN A 93 -5.26 9.83 19.93
N THR A 94 -5.15 10.19 18.64
CA THR A 94 -5.66 11.47 18.09
C THR A 94 -7.19 11.52 17.93
N ASN A 95 -7.91 10.44 18.32
CA ASN A 95 -9.33 10.20 18.07
C ASN A 95 -9.76 10.20 16.58
N LEU A 96 -8.81 10.27 15.63
CA LEU A 96 -9.12 10.17 14.20
C LEU A 96 -9.83 8.86 13.85
N THR A 97 -9.44 7.77 14.51
CA THR A 97 -9.99 6.42 14.31
C THR A 97 -10.92 5.98 15.44
N ARG A 98 -11.46 6.95 16.21
CA ARG A 98 -12.37 6.71 17.34
C ARG A 98 -11.76 5.77 18.40
N GLY A 99 -10.47 5.93 18.68
CA GLY A 99 -9.72 5.09 19.62
C GLY A 99 -9.34 3.70 19.08
N ASN A 100 -9.70 3.36 17.83
CA ASN A 100 -9.38 2.04 17.28
C ASN A 100 -8.00 2.01 16.63
N ILE A 101 -7.20 1.01 16.96
CA ILE A 101 -5.92 0.74 16.28
C ILE A 101 -6.23 0.13 14.90
N THR A 102 -6.03 0.91 13.84
CA THR A 102 -6.37 0.52 12.46
C THR A 102 -5.11 0.26 11.63
N THR A 103 -4.35 -0.76 12.01
CA THR A 103 -3.07 -1.13 11.39
C THR A 103 -3.14 -1.32 9.86
N SER A 104 -4.25 -1.86 9.33
CA SER A 104 -4.46 -1.94 7.88
C SER A 104 -4.51 -0.56 7.21
N MET A 105 -5.18 0.43 7.81
CA MET A 105 -5.20 1.81 7.33
C MET A 105 -3.80 2.43 7.41
N ALA A 106 -3.13 2.30 8.55
CA ALA A 106 -1.78 2.83 8.74
C ALA A 106 -0.80 2.27 7.69
N SER A 107 -0.82 0.96 7.44
CA SER A 107 0.06 0.32 6.45
C SER A 107 -0.17 0.83 5.02
N LYS A 108 -1.42 1.12 4.65
CA LYS A 108 -1.78 1.66 3.32
C LYS A 108 -1.27 3.08 3.16
N ILE A 109 -1.42 3.91 4.19
CA ILE A 109 -0.94 5.30 4.17
C ILE A 109 0.59 5.32 4.11
N LEU A 110 1.28 4.56 4.97
CA LEU A 110 2.74 4.54 4.98
C LEU A 110 3.34 3.86 3.75
N PHE A 111 2.60 3.01 3.04
CA PHE A 111 3.00 2.51 1.72
C PHE A 111 3.27 3.66 0.72
N LEU A 112 2.55 4.79 0.79
CA LEU A 112 2.84 5.94 -0.07
C LEU A 112 4.21 6.57 0.26
N ASN A 113 4.63 6.50 1.53
CA ASN A 113 5.90 7.04 2.00
C ASN A 113 7.08 6.13 1.65
N ASN A 114 6.91 4.83 1.85
CA ASN A 114 7.96 3.83 1.69
C ASN A 114 7.41 2.57 1.00
N PRO A 115 7.16 2.62 -0.32
CA PRO A 115 6.63 1.50 -1.09
C PRO A 115 7.64 0.36 -1.32
N TRP A 116 8.94 0.59 -1.06
CA TRP A 116 9.99 -0.42 -1.21
C TRP A 116 10.10 -1.36 0.01
N GLU A 117 9.72 -0.91 1.22
CA GLU A 117 9.67 -1.77 2.42
C GLU A 117 8.24 -2.14 2.84
N ILE A 118 7.27 -1.27 2.63
CA ILE A 118 5.91 -1.45 3.16
C ILE A 118 5.00 -2.07 2.09
N ILE A 119 4.53 -3.29 2.32
CA ILE A 119 3.40 -3.87 1.57
C ILE A 119 2.13 -3.65 2.39
N PRO A 120 1.08 -3.02 1.83
CA PRO A 120 -0.17 -2.81 2.54
C PRO A 120 -0.73 -4.09 3.16
N MET A 121 -1.07 -4.01 4.45
CA MET A 121 -1.77 -5.08 5.13
C MET A 121 -3.28 -4.94 4.89
N ASP A 122 -3.93 -6.02 4.45
CA ASP A 122 -5.39 -6.10 4.37
C ASP A 122 -5.93 -7.47 4.82
N ARG A 123 -7.26 -7.61 4.82
CA ARG A 123 -7.94 -8.83 5.26
C ARG A 123 -7.56 -10.04 4.41
N LEU A 124 -7.41 -9.89 3.10
CA LEU A 124 -7.16 -10.99 2.18
C LEU A 124 -5.70 -11.42 2.24
N ALA A 125 -4.77 -10.48 2.31
CA ALA A 125 -3.36 -10.79 2.54
C ALA A 125 -3.16 -11.50 3.89
N ARG A 126 -3.78 -11.01 4.97
CA ARG A 126 -3.73 -11.67 6.28
C ARG A 126 -4.33 -13.07 6.26
N LYS A 127 -5.40 -13.30 5.50
CA LYS A 127 -6.01 -14.63 5.33
C LYS A 127 -5.03 -15.60 4.67
N THR A 128 -4.34 -15.17 3.61
CA THR A 128 -3.28 -15.97 2.96
C THR A 128 -2.14 -16.30 3.92
N LEU A 129 -1.72 -15.32 4.72
CA LEU A 129 -0.67 -15.48 5.73
C LEU A 129 -1.13 -16.16 7.03
N LYS A 130 -2.40 -16.59 7.12
CA LYS A 130 -3.02 -17.20 8.31
C LYS A 130 -2.87 -16.36 9.60
N GLN A 131 -2.78 -15.04 9.46
CA GLN A 131 -2.55 -14.12 10.58
C GLN A 131 -3.86 -13.63 11.21
N LYS A 132 -4.02 -13.84 12.52
CA LYS A 132 -5.20 -13.39 13.29
C LYS A 132 -5.00 -12.05 13.99
N GLU A 133 -3.74 -11.70 14.26
CA GLU A 133 -3.32 -10.50 14.96
C GLU A 133 -3.44 -9.25 14.10
N ASN A 134 -3.81 -8.12 14.70
CA ASN A 134 -3.83 -6.82 14.04
C ASN A 134 -2.50 -6.05 14.23
N LYS A 135 -1.38 -6.70 13.90
CA LYS A 135 -0.02 -6.14 14.02
C LYS A 135 0.75 -6.29 12.71
N TYR A 136 1.34 -5.20 12.25
CA TYR A 136 2.11 -5.13 11.01
C TYR A 136 3.47 -5.81 11.18
N SER A 137 4.12 -5.68 12.32
CA SER A 137 5.37 -6.42 12.63
C SER A 137 5.22 -7.94 12.42
N ILE A 138 4.12 -8.52 12.90
CA ILE A 138 3.78 -9.94 12.68
C ILE A 138 3.51 -10.21 11.19
N TYR A 139 2.77 -9.32 10.53
CA TYR A 139 2.51 -9.40 9.09
C TYR A 139 3.78 -9.41 8.25
N ASN A 140 4.73 -8.53 8.58
CA ASN A 140 5.99 -8.43 7.88
C ASN A 140 6.83 -9.70 8.05
N ASN A 141 6.86 -10.29 9.25
CA ASN A 141 7.55 -11.56 9.48
C ASN A 141 6.94 -12.71 8.66
N ASN A 142 5.62 -12.84 8.66
CA ASN A 142 4.92 -13.85 7.86
C ASN A 142 5.11 -13.62 6.34
N LEU A 143 5.16 -12.36 5.93
CA LEU A 143 5.42 -11.96 4.55
C LEU A 143 6.82 -12.38 4.08
N LEU A 144 7.84 -12.29 4.93
CA LEU A 144 9.21 -12.75 4.60
C LEU A 144 9.28 -14.26 4.37
N GLU A 145 8.53 -15.04 5.14
CA GLU A 145 8.41 -16.49 4.90
C GLU A 145 7.62 -16.77 3.60
N PHE A 146 6.48 -16.12 3.42
CA PHE A 146 5.69 -16.24 2.20
C PHE A 146 6.50 -15.92 0.95
N ARG A 147 7.33 -14.87 1.00
CA ARG A 147 8.19 -14.48 -0.12
C ARG A 147 9.15 -15.60 -0.50
N ARG A 148 9.89 -16.12 0.48
CA ARG A 148 10.85 -17.22 0.27
C ARG A 148 10.19 -18.44 -0.35
N ASN A 149 8.98 -18.79 0.10
CA ASN A 149 8.26 -19.97 -0.37
C ASN A 149 7.65 -19.80 -1.77
N ASN A 150 7.48 -18.57 -2.25
CA ASN A 150 6.80 -18.26 -3.52
C ASN A 150 7.69 -17.52 -4.51
N GLU A 151 8.99 -17.39 -4.24
CA GLU A 151 9.94 -16.67 -5.10
C GLU A 151 9.87 -17.09 -6.58
N PRO A 152 9.86 -18.40 -6.93
CA PRO A 152 9.74 -18.82 -8.32
C PRO A 152 8.42 -18.36 -8.97
N ALA A 153 7.35 -18.24 -8.18
CA ALA A 153 6.07 -17.78 -8.68
C ALA A 153 6.08 -16.28 -9.00
N PHE A 154 6.79 -15.46 -8.21
CA PHE A 154 6.94 -14.02 -8.49
C PHE A 154 7.79 -13.77 -9.73
N GLU A 155 8.93 -14.44 -9.84
CA GLU A 155 9.85 -14.26 -10.97
C GLU A 155 9.16 -14.65 -12.28
N ASN A 156 8.42 -15.77 -12.30
CA ASN A 156 7.64 -16.18 -13.47
C ASN A 156 6.57 -15.13 -13.86
N CYS A 157 5.85 -14.58 -12.86
CA CYS A 157 4.89 -13.51 -13.12
C CYS A 157 5.58 -12.27 -13.72
N LEU A 158 6.68 -11.82 -13.10
CA LEU A 158 7.41 -10.62 -13.52
C LEU A 158 7.99 -10.77 -14.92
N GLU A 159 8.59 -11.92 -15.24
CA GLU A 159 9.14 -12.21 -16.57
C GLU A 159 8.06 -12.10 -17.65
N PHE A 160 6.88 -12.67 -17.40
CA PHE A 160 5.78 -12.68 -18.36
C PHE A 160 5.25 -11.29 -18.70
N ILE A 161 5.22 -10.37 -17.73
CA ILE A 161 4.69 -9.02 -17.92
C ILE A 161 5.77 -7.95 -18.08
N ARG A 162 7.04 -8.34 -18.17
CA ARG A 162 8.17 -7.39 -18.22
C ARG A 162 8.02 -6.31 -19.29
N PRO A 163 7.61 -6.60 -20.54
CA PRO A 163 7.41 -5.56 -21.55
C PRO A 163 6.39 -4.48 -21.13
N LEU A 164 5.30 -4.89 -20.45
CA LEU A 164 4.28 -3.97 -19.95
C LEU A 164 4.77 -3.17 -18.75
N ILE A 165 5.56 -3.79 -17.87
CA ILE A 165 6.22 -3.09 -16.75
C ILE A 165 7.12 -1.99 -17.29
N THR A 166 7.97 -2.29 -18.27
CA THR A 166 8.89 -1.31 -18.87
C THR A 166 8.14 -0.12 -19.48
N LEU A 167 7.02 -0.39 -20.17
CA LEU A 167 6.15 0.68 -20.70
C LEU A 167 5.62 1.56 -19.56
N ILE A 168 5.10 0.95 -18.49
CA ILE A 168 4.57 1.71 -17.35
C ILE A 168 5.69 2.51 -16.68
N HIS A 169 6.85 1.92 -16.41
CA HIS A 169 7.98 2.57 -15.74
C HIS A 169 8.50 3.80 -16.48
N SER A 170 8.39 3.82 -17.81
CA SER A 170 8.79 4.99 -18.61
C SER A 170 8.01 6.27 -18.26
N ASP A 171 6.79 6.15 -17.71
CA ASP A 171 5.96 7.28 -17.26
C ASP A 171 6.29 7.77 -15.83
N PHE A 172 7.18 7.08 -15.11
CA PHE A 172 7.49 7.32 -13.68
C PHE A 172 9.00 7.29 -13.38
N ASN A 173 9.82 7.69 -14.34
CA ASN A 173 11.28 7.73 -14.22
C ASN A 173 11.81 8.59 -13.05
N ASP A 174 10.96 9.44 -12.48
CA ASP A 174 11.24 10.28 -11.31
C ASP A 174 11.10 9.54 -9.96
N LEU A 175 10.51 8.34 -9.96
CA LEU A 175 10.44 7.48 -8.79
C LEU A 175 11.68 6.58 -8.66
N SER A 176 12.25 6.51 -7.46
CA SER A 176 13.30 5.56 -7.13
C SER A 176 12.76 4.14 -6.93
N GLU A 177 13.62 3.14 -7.10
CA GLU A 177 13.34 1.74 -6.73
C GLU A 177 12.13 1.11 -7.45
N LEU A 178 11.83 1.55 -8.69
CA LEU A 178 10.67 1.07 -9.46
C LEU A 178 10.58 -0.46 -9.55
N GLU A 179 11.72 -1.14 -9.71
CA GLU A 179 11.78 -2.61 -9.76
C GLU A 179 11.40 -3.25 -8.42
N VAL A 180 11.86 -2.69 -7.31
CA VAL A 180 11.50 -3.16 -5.95
C VAL A 180 10.02 -2.92 -5.68
N ILE A 181 9.51 -1.73 -6.05
CA ILE A 181 8.09 -1.41 -5.96
C ILE A 181 7.29 -2.39 -6.80
N CYS A 182 7.69 -2.66 -8.04
CA CYS A 182 7.05 -3.62 -8.93
C CYS A 182 6.93 -5.01 -8.29
N LYS A 183 8.06 -5.54 -7.80
CA LYS A 183 8.11 -6.83 -7.12
C LYS A 183 7.18 -6.85 -5.91
N ASN A 184 7.22 -5.81 -5.07
CA ASN A 184 6.33 -5.69 -3.91
C ASN A 184 4.85 -5.66 -4.30
N ARG A 185 4.48 -4.97 -5.38
CA ARG A 185 3.09 -4.93 -5.87
C ARG A 185 2.65 -6.28 -6.45
N ILE A 186 3.54 -7.04 -7.09
CA ILE A 186 3.21 -8.42 -7.49
C ILE A 186 2.96 -9.31 -6.27
N VAL A 187 3.79 -9.21 -5.23
CA VAL A 187 3.60 -9.93 -3.97
C VAL A 187 2.24 -9.59 -3.35
N ASP A 188 1.89 -8.29 -3.28
CA ASP A 188 0.57 -7.80 -2.84
C ASP A 188 -0.58 -8.46 -3.59
N LYS A 189 -0.53 -8.48 -4.93
CA LYS A 189 -1.60 -9.05 -5.76
C LYS A 189 -1.69 -10.56 -5.65
N LEU A 190 -0.58 -11.26 -5.45
CA LEU A 190 -0.60 -12.70 -5.21
C LEU A 190 -1.26 -13.03 -3.86
N LEU A 191 -0.87 -12.32 -2.80
CA LEU A 191 -1.48 -12.44 -1.48
C LEU A 191 -2.98 -12.18 -1.52
N TRP A 192 -3.39 -11.12 -2.21
CA TRP A 192 -4.80 -10.76 -2.39
C TRP A 192 -5.56 -11.87 -3.12
N THR A 193 -5.05 -12.33 -4.27
CA THR A 193 -5.71 -13.33 -5.10
C THR A 193 -5.84 -14.68 -4.39
N MET A 194 -4.80 -15.14 -3.70
CA MET A 194 -4.85 -16.36 -2.90
C MET A 194 -5.89 -16.25 -1.76
N GLY A 195 -5.94 -15.11 -1.08
CA GLY A 195 -6.89 -14.87 0.00
C GLY A 195 -8.34 -14.85 -0.50
N ASN A 196 -8.55 -14.39 -1.73
CA ASN A 196 -9.85 -14.41 -2.40
C ASN A 196 -10.27 -15.84 -2.81
N ASN A 197 -9.34 -16.61 -3.39
CA ASN A 197 -9.62 -17.95 -3.93
C ASN A 197 -9.74 -19.04 -2.87
N ASN A 198 -9.19 -18.82 -1.66
CA ASN A 198 -9.42 -19.69 -0.51
C ASN A 198 -10.88 -19.56 -0.03
N ILE A 199 -11.84 -20.09 -0.76
CA ILE A 199 -13.22 -20.28 -0.28
C ILE A 199 -13.13 -21.37 0.80
N PHE A 200 -13.45 -21.02 2.05
CA PHE A 200 -13.57 -21.99 3.14
C PHE A 200 -14.82 -22.82 2.95
#